data_AF-A0A3S2UT17-F1
#
_entry.id   AF-A0A3S2UT17-F1
#
_cell.length_a   1.000
_cell.length_b   1.000
_cell.length_c   1.000
_cell.angle_alpha   90.00
_cell.angle_beta   90.00
_cell.angle_gamma   90.00
#
_symmetry.space_group_name_H-M   'P 1'
#
loop_
_entity.id
_entity.type
_entity.pdbx_description
1 polymer ?
#
loop_
_entity_poly.entity_id
_entity_poly.type
_entity_poly.pdbx_seq_one_letter_code
_entity_poly.pdbx_strand_id
1 'polypeptide(L)'
;MKKIALFLVLMTSLLSCSVDQPDSYTNYILPIDSYTLPSTFTVGATHEVKLKFQKPTACYNYGGIYYYSLDNTRTIAIYADVKNGEVCSEALPPLSEVSFNFVPSTAGTYIFKFYKGKDDAGTDVFEDVEITVTE
;
A
#
# COMPACT_ATOMS: atom_id res chain seq x y z
N MET A 1 61.84 7.64 -15.04
CA MET A 1 60.52 8.03 -15.60
C MET A 1 59.58 6.85 -15.91
N LYS A 2 59.85 5.61 -15.44
CA LYS A 2 58.94 4.45 -15.66
C LYS A 2 57.95 4.18 -14.50
N LYS A 3 58.22 4.73 -13.30
CA LYS A 3 57.38 4.54 -12.09
C LYS A 3 56.17 5.48 -12.02
N ILE A 4 56.20 6.61 -12.74
CA ILE A 4 55.11 7.60 -12.76
C ILE A 4 53.96 7.13 -13.69
N ALA A 5 54.29 6.45 -14.79
CA ALA A 5 53.30 5.92 -15.72
C ALA A 5 52.40 4.85 -15.08
N LEU A 6 52.95 4.04 -14.16
CA LEU A 6 52.19 2.99 -13.45
C LEU A 6 51.18 3.58 -12.45
N PHE A 7 51.48 4.74 -11.86
CA PHE A 7 50.58 5.43 -10.93
C PHE A 7 49.40 6.09 -11.65
N LEU A 8 49.60 6.60 -12.87
CA LEU A 8 48.50 7.19 -13.66
C LEU A 8 47.46 6.16 -14.11
N VAL A 9 47.89 4.95 -14.47
CA VAL A 9 46.99 3.87 -14.92
C VAL A 9 46.16 3.31 -13.76
N LEU A 10 46.69 3.32 -12.53
CA LEU A 10 45.98 2.88 -11.33
C LEU A 10 44.94 3.92 -10.84
N MET A 11 45.12 5.20 -11.20
CA MET A 11 44.20 6.28 -10.83
C MET A 11 42.94 6.31 -11.71
N THR A 12 43.04 5.89 -12.98
CA THR A 12 41.91 5.92 -13.93
C THR A 12 40.98 4.72 -13.78
N SER A 13 41.42 3.61 -13.17
CA SER A 13 40.56 2.43 -12.93
C SER A 13 39.56 2.62 -11.78
N LEU A 14 39.74 3.63 -10.93
CA LEU A 14 38.83 3.94 -9.81
C LEU A 14 37.64 4.85 -10.20
N LEU A 15 37.59 5.34 -11.44
CA LEU A 15 36.51 6.23 -11.91
C LEU A 15 35.39 5.51 -12.67
N SER A 16 35.46 4.18 -12.83
CA SER A 16 34.46 3.40 -13.58
C SER A 16 33.29 2.90 -12.71
N CYS A 17 32.82 3.70 -11.75
CA CYS A 17 31.51 3.43 -11.14
C CYS A 17 30.44 3.85 -12.16
N SER A 18 29.84 2.89 -12.88
CA SER A 18 28.54 3.15 -13.50
C SER A 18 27.54 3.33 -12.36
N VAL A 19 26.95 4.52 -12.29
CA VAL A 19 25.80 4.73 -11.41
C VAL A 19 24.62 4.17 -12.19
N ASP A 20 24.31 2.89 -11.99
CA ASP A 20 23.04 2.35 -12.46
C ASP A 20 21.95 3.23 -11.84
N GLN A 21 21.11 3.83 -12.68
CA GLN A 21 20.01 4.65 -12.18
C GLN A 21 19.10 3.74 -11.36
N PRO A 22 18.76 4.12 -10.12
CA PRO A 22 17.87 3.30 -9.32
C PRO A 22 16.50 3.20 -9.99
N ASP A 23 15.86 2.05 -9.85
CA ASP A 23 14.47 1.89 -10.25
C ASP A 23 13.60 2.98 -9.61
N SER A 24 12.64 3.49 -10.37
CA SER A 24 11.66 4.45 -9.88
C SER A 24 10.24 3.89 -9.98
N TYR A 25 9.37 4.34 -9.07
CA TYR A 25 8.03 3.80 -8.89
C TYR A 25 7.02 4.94 -8.81
N THR A 26 5.81 4.69 -9.32
CA THR A 26 4.64 5.56 -9.12
C THR A 26 3.69 4.89 -8.13
N ASN A 27 3.23 5.66 -7.15
CA ASN A 27 2.39 5.16 -6.06
C ASN A 27 0.90 5.41 -6.32
N TYR A 28 0.06 4.49 -5.85
CA TYR A 28 -1.38 4.50 -6.04
C TYR A 28 -2.11 4.11 -4.75
N ILE A 29 -3.31 4.66 -4.60
CA ILE A 29 -4.29 4.22 -3.61
C ILE A 29 -5.42 3.52 -4.36
N LEU A 30 -5.55 2.22 -4.15
CA LEU A 30 -6.55 1.38 -4.79
C LEU A 30 -7.80 1.25 -3.91
N PRO A 31 -9.00 1.20 -4.53
CA PRO A 31 -10.25 1.01 -3.83
C PRO A 31 -10.37 -0.41 -3.27
N ILE A 32 -11.14 -0.51 -2.20
CA ILE A 32 -11.53 -1.78 -1.58
C ILE A 32 -12.79 -2.26 -2.28
N ASP A 33 -12.69 -3.40 -2.95
CA ASP A 33 -13.80 -4.06 -3.62
C ASP A 33 -14.82 -4.54 -2.59
N SER A 34 -14.37 -5.40 -1.68
CA SER A 34 -15.19 -5.99 -0.63
C SER A 34 -14.36 -6.20 0.64
N TYR A 35 -15.04 -6.34 1.77
CA TYR A 35 -14.41 -6.52 3.06
C TYR A 35 -15.20 -7.52 3.92
N THR A 36 -14.56 -8.08 4.93
CA THR A 36 -15.19 -8.92 5.95
C THR A 36 -14.62 -8.56 7.30
N LEU A 37 -15.50 -8.24 8.24
CA LEU A 37 -15.16 -7.92 9.62
C LEU A 37 -16.16 -8.59 10.58
N PRO A 38 -15.74 -8.92 11.82
CA PRO A 38 -16.67 -9.40 12.84
C PRO A 38 -17.78 -8.38 13.14
N SER A 39 -18.95 -8.87 13.56
CA SER A 39 -20.12 -8.04 13.87
C SER A 39 -19.99 -7.21 15.15
N THR A 40 -19.11 -7.62 16.06
CA THR A 40 -18.88 -6.97 17.36
C THR A 40 -17.43 -7.15 17.74
N PHE A 41 -16.83 -6.12 18.33
CA PHE A 41 -15.47 -6.17 18.82
C PHE A 41 -15.42 -6.05 20.35
N THR A 42 -14.35 -6.57 20.93
CA THR A 42 -14.07 -6.53 22.36
C THR A 42 -12.72 -5.84 22.59
N VAL A 43 -12.64 -4.96 23.60
CA VAL A 43 -11.40 -4.27 23.99
C VAL A 43 -10.29 -5.29 24.27
N GLY A 44 -9.10 -5.02 23.75
CA GLY A 44 -7.91 -5.86 23.94
C GLY A 44 -7.91 -7.18 23.18
N ALA A 45 -9.03 -7.59 22.57
CA ALA A 45 -9.09 -8.77 21.71
C ALA A 45 -8.63 -8.44 20.28
N THR A 46 -8.05 -9.43 19.61
CA THR A 46 -7.64 -9.33 18.21
C THR A 46 -8.78 -9.70 17.29
N HIS A 47 -9.16 -8.78 16.40
CA HIS A 47 -10.19 -8.96 15.39
C HIS A 47 -9.56 -8.89 14.00
N GLU A 48 -9.68 -9.97 13.23
CA GLU A 48 -9.19 -9.99 11.84
C GLU A 48 -10.18 -9.25 10.93
N VAL A 49 -9.66 -8.33 10.13
CA VAL A 49 -10.39 -7.66 9.05
C VAL A 49 -9.78 -8.08 7.73
N LYS A 50 -10.61 -8.62 6.82
CA LYS A 50 -10.21 -9.06 5.49
C LYS A 50 -10.66 -8.06 4.45
N LEU A 51 -9.81 -7.80 3.47
CA LEU A 51 -10.03 -6.86 2.39
C LEU A 51 -9.78 -7.57 1.06
N LYS A 52 -10.64 -7.33 0.09
CA LYS A 52 -10.43 -7.68 -1.31
C LYS A 52 -10.27 -6.42 -2.15
N PHE A 53 -9.40 -6.48 -3.13
CA PHE A 53 -9.17 -5.38 -4.06
C PHE A 53 -8.82 -5.88 -5.45
N GLN A 54 -9.18 -5.06 -6.44
CA GLN A 54 -8.88 -5.31 -7.84
C GLN A 54 -7.63 -4.53 -8.23
N LYS A 55 -6.59 -5.24 -8.66
CA LYS A 55 -5.44 -4.60 -9.31
C LYS A 55 -5.84 -4.21 -10.73
N PRO A 56 -5.56 -2.98 -11.20
CA PRO A 56 -5.89 -2.61 -12.58
C PRO A 56 -5.16 -3.46 -13.62
N THR A 57 -3.88 -3.80 -13.37
CA THR A 57 -3.07 -4.69 -14.21
C THR A 57 -2.12 -5.54 -13.34
N ALA A 58 -1.41 -6.47 -13.95
CA ALA A 58 -0.43 -7.31 -13.26
C ALA A 58 0.76 -6.51 -12.65
N CYS A 59 1.11 -5.34 -13.22
CA CYS A 59 2.23 -4.51 -12.75
C CYS A 59 1.97 -3.75 -11.45
N TYR A 60 0.71 -3.66 -11.02
CA TYR A 60 0.42 -3.09 -9.72
C TYR A 60 0.95 -4.05 -8.66
N ASN A 61 1.96 -3.61 -7.93
CA ASN A 61 2.51 -4.32 -6.79
C ASN A 61 1.72 -3.93 -5.56
N TYR A 62 1.33 -4.91 -4.75
CA TYR A 62 0.75 -4.63 -3.45
C TYR A 62 1.85 -4.09 -2.53
N GLY A 63 1.71 -2.84 -2.10
CA GLY A 63 2.68 -2.20 -1.21
C GLY A 63 2.21 -2.11 0.25
N GLY A 64 0.97 -2.51 0.56
CA GLY A 64 0.45 -2.53 1.91
C GLY A 64 -1.00 -2.08 2.03
N ILE A 65 -1.50 -2.06 3.27
CA ILE A 65 -2.77 -1.43 3.61
C ILE A 65 -2.48 0.00 4.03
N TYR A 66 -3.09 0.97 3.34
CA TYR A 66 -3.15 2.34 3.83
C TYR A 66 -4.10 2.37 5.02
N TYR A 67 -3.62 2.80 6.17
CA TYR A 67 -4.38 2.84 7.41
C TYR A 67 -4.15 4.17 8.12
N TYR A 68 -5.20 4.98 8.20
CA TYR A 68 -5.18 6.24 8.94
C TYR A 68 -6.21 6.21 10.06
N SER A 69 -5.78 6.54 11.27
CA SER A 69 -6.65 6.60 12.45
C SER A 69 -6.79 8.03 12.96
N LEU A 70 -8.02 8.45 13.18
CA LEU A 70 -8.37 9.69 13.88
C LEU A 70 -9.51 9.38 14.85
N ASP A 71 -9.28 9.53 16.15
CA ASP A 71 -10.19 9.11 17.22
C ASP A 71 -10.63 7.65 17.08
N ASN A 72 -11.94 7.38 16.93
CA ASN A 72 -12.50 6.05 16.67
C ASN A 72 -12.75 5.79 15.16
N THR A 73 -12.30 6.69 14.28
CA THR A 73 -12.42 6.51 12.83
C THR A 73 -11.18 5.82 12.28
N ARG A 74 -11.36 4.83 11.40
CA ARG A 74 -10.33 4.08 10.69
C ARG A 74 -10.55 4.23 9.20
N THR A 75 -9.70 4.99 8.53
CA THR A 75 -9.72 5.13 7.07
C THR A 75 -8.78 4.11 6.45
N ILE A 76 -9.30 3.30 5.55
CA ILE A 76 -8.63 2.11 5.03
C ILE A 76 -8.68 2.12 3.51
N ALA A 77 -7.54 1.87 2.89
CA ALA A 77 -7.39 1.66 1.45
C ALA A 77 -6.23 0.69 1.17
N ILE A 78 -6.00 0.38 -0.10
CA ILE A 78 -4.84 -0.42 -0.50
C ILE A 78 -3.78 0.49 -1.09
N TYR A 79 -2.56 0.40 -0.58
CA TYR A 79 -1.41 1.06 -1.17
C TYR A 79 -0.76 0.13 -2.20
N ALA A 80 -0.46 0.67 -3.37
CA ALA A 80 0.20 -0.05 -4.45
C ALA A 80 1.22 0.83 -5.15
N ASP A 81 2.14 0.20 -5.86
CA ASP A 81 3.09 0.90 -6.73
C ASP A 81 3.21 0.21 -8.09
N VAL A 82 3.71 0.94 -9.07
CA VAL A 82 4.06 0.42 -10.40
C VAL A 82 5.45 0.92 -10.75
N LYS A 83 6.32 0.02 -11.23
CA LYS A 83 7.66 0.39 -11.71
C LYS A 83 7.55 1.25 -12.97
N ASN A 84 8.22 2.39 -12.98
CA ASN A 84 8.21 3.30 -14.12
C ASN A 84 8.93 2.67 -15.31
N GLY A 85 8.32 2.77 -16.49
CA GLY A 85 8.86 2.19 -17.73
C GLY A 85 8.56 0.70 -17.92
N GLU A 86 7.86 0.06 -16.98
CA GLU A 86 7.38 -1.31 -17.16
C GLU A 86 6.23 -1.37 -18.19
N VAL A 87 6.30 -2.34 -19.11
CA VAL A 87 5.25 -2.58 -20.10
C VAL A 87 4.24 -3.56 -19.52
N CYS A 88 3.05 -3.07 -19.24
CA CYS A 88 2.00 -3.83 -18.56
C CYS A 88 0.97 -4.38 -19.53
N SER A 89 0.58 -5.65 -19.35
CA SER A 89 -0.59 -6.18 -20.05
C SER A 89 -1.87 -5.50 -19.58
N GLU A 90 -2.82 -5.30 -20.49
CA GLU A 90 -4.18 -4.83 -20.15
C GLU A 90 -5.06 -5.93 -19.53
N ALA A 91 -4.52 -7.14 -19.34
CA ALA A 91 -5.24 -8.22 -18.69
C ALA A 91 -5.55 -7.87 -17.23
N LEU A 92 -6.83 -7.94 -16.88
CA LEU A 92 -7.31 -7.76 -15.51
C LEU A 92 -6.94 -9.00 -14.68
N PRO A 93 -6.12 -8.88 -13.62
CA PRO A 93 -5.82 -9.99 -12.72
C PRO A 93 -7.05 -10.39 -11.90
N PRO A 94 -7.06 -11.57 -11.25
CA PRO A 94 -8.09 -11.88 -10.26
C PRO A 94 -8.01 -10.93 -9.06
N LEU A 95 -9.12 -10.82 -8.32
CA LEU A 95 -9.17 -10.12 -7.04
C LEU A 95 -8.09 -10.66 -6.09
N SER A 96 -7.39 -9.74 -5.43
CA SER A 96 -6.42 -10.04 -4.39
C SER A 96 -7.09 -9.94 -3.02
N GLU A 97 -6.68 -10.78 -2.07
CA GLU A 97 -7.18 -10.79 -0.68
C GLU A 97 -6.02 -10.55 0.29
N VAL A 98 -6.22 -9.64 1.24
CA VAL A 98 -5.28 -9.33 2.33
C VAL A 98 -6.05 -9.19 3.63
N SER A 99 -5.38 -9.35 4.77
CA SER A 99 -5.98 -9.12 6.08
C SER A 99 -5.07 -8.32 7.00
N PHE A 100 -5.68 -7.69 7.99
CA PHE A 100 -4.98 -7.08 9.11
C PHE A 100 -5.72 -7.34 10.42
N ASN A 101 -4.97 -7.25 11.51
CA ASN A 101 -5.51 -7.41 12.85
C ASN A 101 -5.80 -6.05 13.48
N PHE A 102 -7.02 -5.87 13.96
CA PHE A 102 -7.44 -4.72 14.72
C PHE A 102 -7.60 -5.08 16.19
N VAL A 103 -6.99 -4.28 17.08
CA VAL A 103 -7.08 -4.45 18.54
C VAL A 103 -7.57 -3.13 19.13
N PRO A 104 -8.86 -2.97 19.45
CA PRO A 104 -9.37 -1.74 20.04
C PRO A 104 -8.89 -1.61 21.49
N SER A 105 -8.51 -0.40 21.89
CA SER A 105 -8.06 -0.10 23.25
C SER A 105 -9.13 0.55 24.13
N THR A 106 -10.24 0.97 23.54
CA THR A 106 -11.36 1.62 24.23
C THR A 106 -12.68 1.10 23.69
N ALA A 107 -13.67 0.95 24.57
CA ALA A 107 -15.05 0.69 24.18
C ALA A 107 -15.68 1.92 23.50
N GLY A 108 -16.71 1.69 22.68
CA GLY A 108 -17.45 2.73 21.97
C GLY A 108 -17.71 2.39 20.51
N THR A 109 -18.27 3.34 19.76
CA THR A 109 -18.53 3.18 18.32
C THR A 109 -17.29 3.55 17.53
N TYR A 110 -16.85 2.64 16.66
CA TYR A 110 -15.80 2.85 15.69
C TYR A 110 -16.38 2.95 14.29
N ILE A 111 -15.85 3.85 13.49
CA ILE A 111 -16.25 4.06 12.09
C ILE A 111 -15.12 3.56 11.20
N PHE A 112 -15.37 2.51 10.43
CA PHE A 112 -14.47 2.00 9.41
C PHE A 112 -14.86 2.60 8.06
N LYS A 113 -13.98 3.44 7.49
CA LYS A 113 -14.16 4.08 6.19
C LYS A 113 -13.34 3.34 5.15
N PHE A 114 -13.99 2.53 4.34
CA PHE A 114 -13.33 1.79 3.26
C PHE A 114 -13.35 2.62 1.97
N TYR A 115 -12.18 2.97 1.45
CA TYR A 115 -12.07 3.77 0.23
C TYR A 115 -12.64 3.04 -0.99
N LYS A 116 -13.49 3.71 -1.77
CA LYS A 116 -14.20 3.18 -2.93
C LYS A 116 -13.79 3.82 -4.27
N GLY A 117 -12.75 4.64 -4.26
CA GLY A 117 -12.29 5.34 -5.45
C GLY A 117 -12.70 6.80 -5.43
N LYS A 118 -12.71 7.43 -6.60
CA LYS A 118 -13.13 8.81 -6.78
C LYS A 118 -14.45 8.88 -7.53
N ASP A 119 -15.27 9.88 -7.21
CA ASP A 119 -16.45 10.23 -7.99
C ASP A 119 -16.09 10.97 -9.30
N ASP A 120 -17.11 11.34 -10.08
CA ASP A 120 -16.95 12.09 -11.34
C ASP A 120 -16.29 13.46 -11.15
N ALA A 121 -16.31 14.02 -9.93
CA ALA A 121 -15.66 15.28 -9.58
C ALA A 121 -14.21 15.09 -9.07
N GLY A 122 -13.73 13.85 -8.97
CA GLY A 122 -12.41 13.52 -8.45
C GLY A 122 -12.31 13.48 -6.92
N THR A 123 -13.45 13.51 -6.22
CA THR A 123 -13.55 13.47 -4.76
C THR A 123 -13.50 12.04 -4.25
N ASP A 124 -12.77 11.79 -3.17
CA ASP A 124 -12.66 10.46 -2.58
C ASP A 124 -14.00 10.00 -1.98
N VAL A 125 -14.43 8.80 -2.37
CA VAL A 125 -15.65 8.15 -1.91
C VAL A 125 -15.28 7.05 -0.91
N PHE A 126 -16.06 6.95 0.16
CA PHE A 126 -15.88 5.94 1.21
C PHE A 126 -17.21 5.23 1.49
N GLU A 127 -17.11 3.95 1.83
CA GLU A 127 -18.18 3.20 2.48
C GLU A 127 -17.88 3.14 3.98
N ASP A 128 -18.81 3.66 4.78
CA ASP A 128 -18.64 3.79 6.22
C ASP A 128 -19.41 2.67 6.95
N VAL A 129 -18.73 1.97 7.85
CA VAL A 129 -19.29 0.90 8.68
C VAL A 129 -19.09 1.21 10.15
N GLU A 130 -20.18 1.26 10.90
CA GLU A 130 -20.14 1.43 12.34
C GLU A 130 -20.04 0.09 13.06
N ILE A 131 -19.09 -0.04 13.98
CA ILE A 131 -18.89 -1.22 14.81
C ILE A 131 -18.86 -0.80 16.27
N THR A 132 -19.68 -1.46 17.08
CA THR A 132 -19.63 -1.29 18.53
C THR A 132 -18.53 -2.17 19.13
N VAL A 133 -17.62 -1.53 19.86
CA VAL A 133 -16.63 -2.20 20.71
C VAL A 133 -17.16 -2.21 22.14
N THR A 134 -17.24 -3.40 22.74
CA THR A 134 -17.57 -3.59 24.15
C THR A 134 -16.31 -3.87 24.97
N GLU A 135 -16.41 -3.72 26.28
CA GLU A 135 -15.45 -4.29 27.24
C GLU A 135 -15.33 -5.81 27.08
#